data_AF-A0A6N6Q061-F1
#
_entry.id   AF-A0A6N6Q061-F1
#
_cell.length_a   1.000
_cell.length_b   1.000
_cell.length_c   1.000
_cell.angle_alpha   90.00
_cell.angle_beta   90.00
_cell.angle_gamma   90.00
#
_symmetry.space_group_name_H-M   'P 1'
#
loop_
_entity.id
_entity.type
_entity.pdbx_description
1 polymer ?
#
loop_
_entity_poly.entity_id
_entity_poly.type
_entity_poly.pdbx_seq_one_letter_code
_entity_poly.pdbx_strand_id
1 'polypeptide(L)'
;MNAKLIFKTLFLIVVLLLLVMMGMNNRGTVAFSLPPLLTKSVTQPAALMYIGFFAIGLLSGVILASGTGGKKSAASKSSSSPK
;
A
#
# COMPACT_ATOMS: atom_id res chain seq x y z
N MET A 1 -3.09 -18.09 13.32
CA MET A 1 -3.18 -16.68 12.83
C MET A 1 -4.64 -16.32 12.63
N ASN A 2 -5.01 -15.06 12.83
CA ASN A 2 -6.39 -14.59 12.63
C ASN A 2 -6.80 -14.73 11.16
N ALA A 3 -7.98 -15.29 10.86
CA ALA A 3 -8.48 -15.48 9.49
C ALA A 3 -8.50 -14.17 8.67
N LYS A 4 -8.80 -13.05 9.33
CA LYS A 4 -8.71 -11.70 8.76
C LYS A 4 -7.31 -11.36 8.25
N LEU A 5 -6.27 -11.80 8.95
CA LEU A 5 -4.88 -11.55 8.56
C LEU A 5 -4.50 -12.42 7.36
N ILE A 6 -4.91 -13.69 7.37
CA ILE A 6 -4.71 -14.61 6.24
C ILE A 6 -5.37 -14.06 4.97
N PHE A 7 -6.62 -13.58 5.05
CA PHE A 7 -7.31 -13.00 3.91
C PHE A 7 -6.59 -11.77 3.34
N LYS A 8 -6.10 -10.87 4.21
CA LYS A 8 -5.30 -9.70 3.79
C LYS A 8 -3.99 -10.12 3.12
N THR A 9 -3.31 -11.12 3.66
CA THR A 9 -2.07 -11.66 3.09
C THR A 9 -2.34 -12.31 1.73
N LEU A 10 -3.39 -13.13 1.60
CA LEU A 10 -3.78 -13.74 0.34
C LEU A 10 -4.13 -12.68 -0.71
N PHE A 11 -4.90 -11.66 -0.34
CA PHE A 11 -5.19 -10.53 -1.22
C PHE A 11 -3.92 -9.86 -1.73
N LEU A 12 -2.96 -9.56 -0.82
CA LEU A 12 -1.69 -8.97 -1.20
C LEU A 12 -0.88 -9.88 -2.14
N ILE A 13 -0.85 -11.19 -1.89
CA ILE A 13 -0.19 -12.17 -2.75
C ILE A 13 -0.81 -12.18 -4.15
N VAL A 14 -2.13 -12.18 -4.27
CA VAL A 14 -2.82 -12.14 -5.57
C VAL A 14 -2.43 -10.89 -6.34
N VAL A 15 -2.41 -9.72 -5.71
CA VAL A 15 -1.98 -8.47 -6.36
C VAL A 15 -0.52 -8.55 -6.81
N LEU A 16 0.36 -9.12 -5.98
CA LEU A 16 1.77 -9.32 -6.33
C LEU A 16 1.94 -10.29 -7.51
N LEU A 17 1.18 -11.37 -7.57
CA LEU A 17 1.18 -12.30 -8.69
C LEU A 17 0.74 -11.63 -9.99
N LEU A 18 -0.30 -10.79 -9.94
CA LEU A 18 -0.71 -9.99 -11.09
C LEU A 18 0.41 -9.05 -11.55
N LEU A 19 1.15 -8.45 -10.62
CA LEU A 19 2.29 -7.58 -10.92
C LEU A 19 3.42 -8.34 -11.61
N VAL A 20 3.72 -9.56 -11.14
CA VAL A 20 4.72 -10.45 -11.76
C VAL A 20 4.28 -10.85 -13.17
N MET A 21 3.01 -11.27 -13.34
CA MET A 21 2.48 -11.60 -14.66
C MET A 21 2.53 -10.41 -15.61
N MET A 22 2.21 -9.20 -15.12
CA MET A 22 2.32 -7.97 -15.89
C MET A 22 3.77 -7.73 -16.31
N GLY A 23 4.74 -7.83 -15.41
CA GLY A 23 6.16 -7.66 -15.73
C GLY A 23 6.71 -8.71 -16.70
N MET A 24 6.24 -9.96 -16.61
CA MET A 24 6.68 -11.05 -17.49
C MET A 24 6.11 -10.93 -18.90
N ASN A 25 4.82 -10.58 -19.03
CA ASN A 25 4.09 -10.60 -20.28
C ASN A 25 4.00 -9.22 -20.98
N ASN A 26 4.21 -8.12 -20.26
CA ASN A 26 4.13 -6.75 -20.79
C ASN A 26 5.52 -6.11 -20.75
N ARG A 27 6.44 -6.64 -21.54
CA ARG A 27 7.83 -6.17 -21.66
C ARG A 27 7.99 -4.91 -22.52
N GLY A 28 6.90 -4.40 -23.06
CA GLY A 28 6.88 -3.17 -23.86
C GLY A 28 7.33 -1.96 -23.04
N THR A 29 7.88 -0.98 -23.74
CA THR A 29 8.15 0.34 -23.17
C THR A 29 6.90 1.21 -23.30
N VAL A 30 6.70 2.07 -22.32
CA VAL A 30 5.59 3.04 -22.28
C VAL A 30 6.15 4.43 -22.05
N ALA A 31 5.55 5.41 -22.72
CA ALA A 31 5.84 6.82 -22.45
C ALA A 31 5.11 7.22 -21.16
N PHE A 32 5.87 7.51 -20.11
CA PHE A 32 5.34 8.00 -18.86
C PHE A 32 5.32 9.52 -18.86
N SER A 33 4.12 10.11 -18.78
CA SER A 33 3.93 11.55 -18.62
C SER A 33 3.14 11.79 -17.34
N LEU A 34 3.66 12.66 -16.45
CA LEU A 34 2.97 13.00 -15.20
C LEU A 34 3.16 14.49 -14.84
N PRO A 35 2.59 15.43 -15.61
CA PRO A 35 2.56 16.84 -15.21
C PRO A 35 1.73 17.02 -13.92
N PRO A 36 2.10 17.91 -12.99
CA PRO A 36 3.24 18.84 -13.02
C PRO A 36 4.57 18.24 -12.53
N LEU A 37 4.57 17.01 -12.02
CA LEU A 37 5.73 16.39 -11.38
C LEU A 37 6.85 16.02 -12.37
N LEU A 38 6.49 15.67 -13.61
CA LEU A 38 7.40 15.42 -14.72
C LEU A 38 7.14 16.42 -15.85
N THR A 39 8.18 17.17 -16.23
CA THR A 39 8.15 18.18 -17.30
C THR A 39 8.40 17.60 -18.69
N LYS A 40 8.89 16.36 -18.77
CA LYS A 40 9.15 15.61 -20.01
C LYS A 40 8.68 14.17 -19.85
N SER A 41 8.18 13.59 -20.93
CA SER A 41 7.81 12.18 -20.93
C SER A 41 9.05 11.29 -20.85
N VAL A 42 9.02 10.29 -19.97
CA VAL A 42 10.11 9.30 -19.83
C VAL A 42 9.65 7.97 -20.40
N THR A 43 10.37 7.45 -21.39
CA THR A 43 10.07 6.13 -21.97
C THR A 43 10.81 5.05 -21.19
N GLN A 44 10.07 4.13 -20.57
CA GLN A 44 10.66 3.06 -19.76
C GLN A 44 9.81 1.78 -19.83
N PRO A 45 10.35 0.60 -19.47
CA PRO A 45 9.58 -0.62 -19.41
C PRO A 45 8.32 -0.47 -18.54
N ALA A 46 7.18 -0.95 -19.03
CA ALA A 46 5.91 -0.88 -18.30
C ALA A 46 5.99 -1.55 -16.92
N ALA A 47 6.81 -2.61 -16.79
CA ALA A 47 7.07 -3.28 -15.53
C ALA A 47 7.54 -2.32 -14.41
N LEU A 48 8.40 -1.35 -14.72
CA LEU A 48 8.90 -0.38 -13.73
C LEU A 48 7.78 0.53 -13.23
N MET A 49 6.86 0.90 -14.12
CA MET A 49 5.69 1.72 -13.78
C MET A 49 4.75 0.98 -12.84
N TYR A 50 4.41 -0.28 -13.17
CA TYR A 50 3.53 -1.09 -12.33
C TYR A 50 4.10 -1.30 -10.93
N ILE A 51 5.39 -1.61 -10.84
CA ILE A 51 6.08 -1.78 -9.55
C ILE A 51 6.14 -0.47 -8.78
N GLY A 52 6.49 0.64 -9.45
CA GLY A 52 6.60 1.95 -8.82
C GLY A 52 5.29 2.41 -8.18
N PHE A 53 4.19 2.37 -8.92
CA PHE A 53 2.88 2.78 -8.38
C PHE A 53 2.37 1.83 -7.30
N PHE A 54 2.57 0.52 -7.46
CA PHE A 54 2.22 -0.44 -6.42
C PHE A 54 2.98 -0.17 -5.13
N ALA A 55 4.29 0.06 -5.20
CA ALA A 55 5.12 0.34 -4.03
C ALA A 55 4.67 1.62 -3.31
N ILE A 56 4.40 2.70 -4.05
CA ILE A 56 3.87 3.94 -3.48
C ILE A 56 2.52 3.68 -2.78
N GLY A 57 1.59 3.01 -3.46
CA GLY A 57 0.27 2.70 -2.89
C GLY A 57 0.36 1.81 -1.63
N LEU A 58 1.23 0.81 -1.64
CA LEU A 58 1.47 -0.07 -0.50
C LEU A 58 2.05 0.71 0.68
N LEU A 59 3.07 1.53 0.45
CA LEU A 59 3.69 2.36 1.49
C LEU A 59 2.67 3.35 2.09
N SER A 60 1.91 4.05 1.24
CA SER A 60 0.83 4.92 1.70
C SER A 60 -0.20 4.17 2.53
N GLY A 61 -0.62 2.97 2.09
CA GLY A 61 -1.56 2.13 2.83
C GLY A 61 -1.02 1.67 4.19
N VAL A 62 0.27 1.30 4.26
CA VAL A 62 0.93 0.92 5.52
C VAL A 62 1.02 2.12 6.47
N ILE A 63 1.39 3.31 5.97
CA ILE A 63 1.46 4.55 6.77
C ILE A 63 0.07 4.90 7.33
N LEU A 64 -0.98 4.82 6.52
CA LEU A 64 -2.34 5.11 6.97
C LEU A 64 -2.83 4.07 7.99
N ALA A 65 -2.52 2.79 7.78
CA ALA A 65 -2.91 1.71 8.68
C ALA A 65 -2.15 1.73 10.01
N SER A 66 -0.89 2.21 10.03
CA SER A 66 -0.09 2.34 11.25
C SER A 66 -0.38 3.64 12.01
N GLY A 67 -0.81 4.71 11.32
CA GLY A 67 -1.08 6.04 11.90
C GLY A 67 -2.41 6.19 12.66
N THR A 68 -3.39 5.30 12.48
CA THR A 68 -4.72 5.42 13.10
C THR A 68 -4.92 4.61 14.39
N GLY A 69 -3.85 4.04 14.98
CA GLY A 69 -3.93 3.17 16.16
C GLY A 69 -3.84 3.86 17.54
N GLY A 70 -3.65 5.18 17.60
CA GLY A 70 -3.51 5.91 18.85
C GLY A 70 -4.79 6.64 19.28
N LYS A 71 -5.36 6.22 20.42
CA LYS A 71 -6.50 6.80 21.18
C LYS A 71 -7.90 6.26 20.82
N LYS A 72 -8.34 5.26 21.58
CA LYS A 72 -9.58 5.29 22.41
C LYS A 72 -9.77 3.95 23.14
N SER A 73 -9.08 3.79 24.26
CA SER A 73 -9.36 2.84 25.37
C SER A 73 -8.28 3.14 26.41
N ALA A 74 -8.50 3.59 27.64
CA ALA A 74 -9.70 3.69 28.44
C ALA A 74 -9.56 4.91 29.36
N ALA A 75 -10.51 5.83 29.31
CA ALA A 75 -10.71 6.83 30.36
C ALA A 75 -12.15 6.64 30.84
N SER A 76 -12.33 5.82 31.87
CA SER A 76 -13.45 5.82 32.83
C SER A 76 -13.56 4.45 33.50
N LYS A 77 -12.87 4.29 34.63
CA LYS A 77 -13.41 3.75 35.89
C LYS A 77 -12.27 3.50 36.89
N SER A 78 -12.06 4.45 37.79
CA SER A 78 -11.85 4.18 39.23
C SER A 78 -11.61 5.50 39.97
N SER A 79 -12.66 6.26 40.23
CA SER A 79 -12.65 7.18 41.37
C SER A 79 -12.93 6.34 42.62
N SER A 80 -11.87 5.81 43.23
CA SER A 80 -11.92 5.26 44.58
C SER A 80 -12.04 6.43 45.57
N SER A 81 -13.14 6.49 46.32
CA SER A 81 -13.37 7.42 47.41
C SER A 81 -12.27 7.33 48.48
N PRO A 82 -11.76 8.45 49.03
CA PRO A 82 -11.04 8.42 50.30
C PRO A 82 -12.02 8.56 51.47
N LYS A 83 -11.72 7.82 52.53
CA LYS A 83 -12.28 7.96 53.89
C LYS A 83 -11.84 9.27 54.52
#